data_AF-A0A164HJH7-F1
#
_entry.id   AF-A0A164HJH7-F1
#
_cell.length_a   1.000
_cell.length_b   1.000
_cell.length_c   1.000
_cell.angle_alpha   90.00
_cell.angle_beta   90.00
_cell.angle_gamma   90.00
#
_symmetry.space_group_name_H-M   'P 1'
#
loop_
_entity.id
_entity.type
_entity.pdbx_description
1 polymer ?
#
loop_
_entity_poly.entity_id
_entity_poly.type
_entity_poly.pdbx_seq_one_letter_code
_entity_poly.pdbx_strand_id
1 'polypeptide(L)'
;MWLEKKHIYTDFWDWQTPSQSRVPIEVNAHECEKMRDSRLCHGKNMDYLGNNKWSFERIPNVQGSWLHVTADQLINCRSEEVTLETECANCTISSPIGDRPGGINGSVSHNLVTIVWKASLREVQQCKLRLVETGIAQRYLTNNSEIERIRGVEQQQFDFGYNTTNKKYCNSSEKSYKQVIGMDKVILRLHSLTDTNCSSE
;
A
#
# COMPACT_ATOMS: atom_id res chain seq x y z
N MET A 1 -3.80 -11.00 -15.08
CA MET A 1 -4.01 -11.25 -16.52
C MET A 1 -5.12 -12.27 -16.66
N TRP A 2 -5.85 -12.31 -17.78
CA TRP A 2 -6.85 -13.35 -18.00
C TRP A 2 -7.01 -13.68 -19.49
N LEU A 3 -7.42 -14.91 -19.76
CA LEU A 3 -7.81 -15.38 -21.08
C LEU A 3 -9.32 -15.15 -21.24
N GLU A 4 -9.70 -14.38 -22.24
CA GLU A 4 -11.08 -14.17 -22.65
C GLU A 4 -11.40 -15.13 -23.80
N LYS A 5 -12.39 -16.00 -23.61
CA LYS A 5 -12.86 -16.92 -24.64
C LYS A 5 -14.29 -16.55 -25.03
N LYS A 6 -14.57 -16.52 -26.33
CA LYS A 6 -15.92 -16.36 -26.86
C LYS A 6 -16.19 -17.48 -27.85
N HIS A 7 -17.36 -18.10 -27.75
CA HIS A 7 -17.87 -19.02 -28.76
C HIS A 7 -19.28 -18.62 -29.16
N ILE A 8 -19.64 -18.89 -30.41
CA ILE A 8 -20.97 -18.73 -30.97
C ILE A 8 -21.34 -20.05 -31.60
N TYR A 9 -22.39 -20.67 -31.10
CA TYR A 9 -23.07 -21.76 -31.79
C TYR A 9 -24.15 -21.15 -32.68
N THR A 10 -24.14 -21.47 -33.97
CA THR A 10 -25.20 -21.08 -34.90
C THR A 10 -25.97 -22.33 -35.29
N ASP A 11 -27.28 -22.35 -35.04
CA ASP A 11 -28.11 -23.51 -35.33
C ASP A 11 -28.61 -23.52 -36.78
N PHE A 12 -29.51 -24.47 -37.06
CA PHE A 12 -30.09 -24.67 -38.38
C PHE A 12 -30.87 -23.45 -38.90
N TRP A 13 -31.47 -22.66 -38.00
CA TRP A 13 -32.30 -21.49 -38.29
C TRP A 13 -31.50 -20.19 -38.30
N ASP A 14 -30.16 -20.28 -38.40
CA ASP A 14 -29.24 -19.16 -38.21
C ASP A 14 -29.34 -18.48 -36.83
N TRP A 15 -29.94 -19.14 -35.84
CA TRP A 15 -30.02 -18.59 -34.49
C TRP A 15 -28.66 -18.73 -33.80
N GLN A 16 -28.14 -17.60 -33.33
CA GLN A 16 -26.82 -17.53 -32.68
C GLN A 16 -26.94 -17.56 -31.16
N THR A 17 -26.26 -18.53 -30.54
CA THR A 17 -26.12 -18.66 -29.09
C THR A 17 -24.68 -18.33 -28.68
N PRO A 18 -24.39 -17.10 -28.24
CA PRO A 18 -23.06 -16.73 -27.78
C PRO A 18 -22.83 -17.20 -26.34
N SER A 19 -21.60 -17.57 -26.03
CA SER A 19 -21.14 -17.82 -24.67
C SER A 19 -19.71 -17.33 -24.49
N GLN A 20 -19.44 -16.82 -23.28
CA GLN A 20 -18.21 -16.13 -22.93
C GLN A 20 -17.70 -16.65 -21.60
N SER A 21 -16.38 -16.80 -21.49
CA SER A 21 -15.74 -17.18 -20.25
C SER A 21 -14.40 -16.48 -20.05
N ARG A 22 -14.07 -16.27 -18.78
CA ARG A 22 -12.82 -15.65 -18.34
C ARG A 22 -12.05 -16.63 -17.48
N VAL A 23 -10.80 -16.86 -17.83
CA VAL A 23 -9.89 -17.73 -17.07
C VAL A 23 -8.72 -16.90 -16.58
N PRO A 24 -8.51 -16.77 -15.26
CA PRO A 24 -7.37 -16.04 -14.75
C PRO A 24 -6.05 -16.70 -15.16
N ILE A 25 -5.04 -15.88 -15.44
CA ILE A 25 -3.68 -16.33 -15.76
C ILE A 25 -2.73 -15.72 -14.74
N GLU A 26 -1.91 -16.57 -14.12
CA GLU A 26 -0.80 -16.15 -13.26
C GLU A 26 0.22 -15.36 -14.07
N VAL A 27 0.65 -14.22 -13.52
CA VAL A 27 1.66 -13.37 -14.13
C VAL A 27 2.94 -13.53 -13.32
N ASN A 28 4.02 -14.01 -13.92
CA ASN A 28 5.30 -14.06 -13.22
C ASN A 28 5.96 -12.67 -13.14
N ALA A 29 7.02 -12.54 -12.34
CA ALA A 29 7.72 -11.27 -12.16
C ALA A 29 8.29 -10.71 -13.48
N HIS A 30 8.86 -11.56 -14.34
CA HIS A 30 9.44 -11.13 -15.61
C HIS A 30 8.40 -10.53 -16.55
N GLU A 31 7.23 -11.16 -16.64
CA GLU A 31 6.13 -10.69 -17.47
C GLU A 31 5.50 -9.41 -16.91
N CYS A 32 5.39 -9.31 -15.58
CA CYS A 32 4.98 -8.07 -14.91
C CYS A 32 5.94 -6.91 -15.21
N GLU A 33 7.26 -7.14 -15.14
CA GLU A 33 8.27 -6.14 -15.49
C GLU A 33 8.18 -5.72 -16.96
N LYS A 34 8.03 -6.69 -17.87
CA LYS A 34 7.86 -6.41 -19.30
C LYS A 34 6.63 -5.56 -19.56
N MET A 35 5.50 -5.87 -18.92
CA MET A 35 4.27 -5.08 -19.02
C MET A 35 4.46 -3.65 -18.49
N ARG A 36 5.16 -3.50 -17.36
CA ARG A 36 5.51 -2.18 -16.79
C ARG A 36 6.35 -1.36 -17.77
N ASP A 37 7.42 -1.95 -18.30
CA ASP A 37 8.41 -1.21 -19.08
C ASP A 37 7.91 -0.91 -20.51
N SER A 38 7.22 -1.86 -21.14
CA SER A 38 6.77 -1.72 -22.52
C SER A 38 5.35 -1.16 -22.68
N ARG A 39 4.52 -1.23 -21.63
CA ARG A 39 3.07 -0.98 -21.71
C ARG A 39 2.37 -1.82 -22.79
N LEU A 40 2.89 -3.03 -23.01
CA LEU A 40 2.35 -4.02 -23.94
C LEU A 40 1.75 -5.21 -23.20
N CYS A 41 0.59 -5.65 -23.66
CA CYS A 41 -0.04 -6.93 -23.32
C CYS A 41 0.11 -7.87 -24.53
N HIS A 42 0.97 -8.88 -24.44
CA HIS A 42 1.20 -9.83 -25.55
C HIS A 42 1.45 -9.15 -26.92
N GLY A 43 2.23 -8.05 -26.91
CA GLY A 43 2.55 -7.28 -28.11
C GLY A 43 1.47 -6.28 -28.56
N LYS A 44 0.36 -6.16 -27.83
CA LYS A 44 -0.69 -5.15 -28.05
C LYS A 44 -0.52 -3.98 -27.09
N ASN A 45 -0.70 -2.75 -27.58
CA ASN A 45 -0.66 -1.56 -26.73
C ASN A 45 -1.77 -1.59 -25.69
N MET A 46 -1.43 -1.21 -24.46
CA MET A 46 -2.39 -1.01 -23.40
C MET A 46 -2.91 0.43 -23.42
N ASP A 47 -4.21 0.59 -23.22
CA ASP A 47 -4.88 1.87 -23.09
C ASP A 47 -4.56 2.48 -21.71
N TYR A 48 -4.25 3.79 -21.67
CA TYR A 48 -4.06 4.50 -20.40
C TYR A 48 -5.41 4.86 -19.79
N LEU A 49 -5.64 4.42 -18.55
CA LEU A 49 -6.91 4.60 -17.83
C LEU A 49 -6.87 5.76 -16.81
N GLY A 50 -5.74 6.48 -16.70
CA GLY A 50 -5.52 7.48 -15.65
C GLY A 50 -4.94 6.89 -14.36
N ASN A 51 -4.40 7.76 -13.49
CA ASN A 51 -3.85 7.38 -12.18
C ASN A 51 -2.82 6.24 -12.23
N ASN A 52 -1.92 6.27 -13.23
CA ASN A 52 -0.91 5.22 -13.46
C ASN A 52 -1.52 3.81 -13.59
N LYS A 53 -2.64 3.71 -14.29
CA LYS A 53 -3.30 2.45 -14.65
C LYS A 53 -3.33 2.28 -16.16
N TRP A 54 -3.06 1.06 -16.60
CA TRP A 54 -3.12 0.67 -18.01
C TRP A 54 -3.86 -0.64 -18.15
N SER A 55 -4.61 -0.81 -19.23
CA SER A 55 -5.23 -2.09 -19.55
C SER A 55 -5.31 -2.37 -21.04
N PHE A 56 -5.26 -3.65 -21.39
CA PHE A 56 -5.72 -4.13 -22.69
C PHE A 56 -6.88 -5.07 -22.38
N GLU A 57 -8.10 -4.56 -22.59
CA GLU A 57 -9.35 -5.28 -22.32
C GLU A 57 -10.21 -5.27 -23.57
N ARG A 58 -10.34 -6.44 -24.20
CA ARG A 58 -11.13 -6.68 -25.40
C ARG A 58 -11.90 -7.98 -25.25
N ILE A 59 -12.98 -8.11 -26.01
CA ILE A 59 -13.71 -9.36 -26.19
C ILE A 59 -13.37 -9.87 -27.60
N PRO A 60 -13.04 -11.17 -27.79
CA PRO A 60 -12.80 -11.72 -29.11
C PRO A 60 -13.96 -11.41 -30.07
N ASN A 61 -13.64 -10.96 -31.29
CA ASN A 61 -14.65 -10.73 -32.30
C ASN A 61 -14.86 -12.03 -33.09
N VAL A 62 -15.95 -12.73 -32.76
CA VAL A 62 -16.32 -13.99 -33.38
C VAL A 62 -17.57 -13.76 -34.23
N GLN A 63 -17.53 -14.22 -35.47
CA GLN A 63 -18.68 -14.26 -36.37
C GLN A 63 -19.16 -15.71 -36.47
N GLY A 64 -20.47 -15.91 -36.28
CA GLY A 64 -21.10 -17.23 -36.41
C GLY A 64 -21.01 -17.78 -37.83
N SER A 65 -20.95 -19.11 -37.93
CA SER A 65 -21.06 -19.84 -39.19
C SER A 65 -22.18 -20.87 -39.06
N TRP A 66 -23.05 -20.95 -40.08
CA TRP A 66 -24.22 -21.83 -40.10
C TRP A 66 -23.88 -23.27 -39.71
N LEU A 67 -24.68 -23.87 -38.83
CA LEU A 67 -24.47 -25.22 -38.26
C LEU A 67 -23.08 -25.50 -37.67
N HIS A 68 -22.38 -24.46 -37.22
CA HIS A 68 -21.05 -24.58 -36.64
C HIS A 68 -20.92 -23.84 -35.31
N VAL A 69 -19.96 -24.31 -34.51
CA VAL A 69 -19.42 -23.57 -33.38
C VAL A 69 -18.17 -22.83 -33.85
N THR A 70 -18.24 -21.51 -33.86
CA THR A 70 -17.09 -20.63 -34.09
C THR A 70 -16.59 -20.12 -32.75
N ALA A 71 -15.29 -20.14 -32.52
CA ALA A 71 -14.69 -19.69 -31.26
C ALA A 71 -13.40 -18.94 -31.51
N ASP A 72 -13.12 -17.96 -30.65
CA ASP A 72 -11.86 -17.24 -30.61
C ASP A 72 -11.50 -16.89 -29.15
N GLN A 73 -10.23 -16.60 -28.92
CA GLN A 73 -9.70 -16.26 -27.62
C GLN A 73 -8.59 -15.22 -27.71
N LEU A 74 -8.52 -14.36 -26.70
CA LEU A 74 -7.44 -13.39 -26.56
C LEU A 74 -7.05 -13.18 -25.10
N ILE A 75 -5.84 -12.70 -24.88
CA ILE A 75 -5.34 -12.41 -23.53
C ILE A 75 -5.55 -10.93 -23.23
N ASN A 76 -6.21 -10.69 -22.11
CA ASN A 76 -6.40 -9.36 -21.53
C ASN A 76 -5.43 -9.15 -20.37
N CYS A 77 -4.89 -7.94 -20.27
CA CYS A 77 -3.93 -7.57 -19.24
C CYS A 77 -4.31 -6.26 -18.56
N ARG A 78 -3.93 -6.13 -17.29
CA ARG A 78 -4.04 -4.89 -16.53
C ARG A 78 -2.78 -4.70 -15.70
N SER A 79 -2.30 -3.46 -15.64
CA SER A 79 -1.17 -3.06 -14.80
C SER A 79 -1.48 -1.76 -14.09
N GLU A 80 -1.04 -1.65 -12.84
CA GLU A 80 -1.21 -0.48 -11.99
C GLU A 80 0.09 -0.24 -11.23
N GLU A 81 0.51 1.02 -11.17
CA GLU A 81 1.60 1.39 -10.27
C GLU A 81 1.05 1.57 -8.85
N VAL A 82 1.72 0.95 -7.90
CA VAL A 82 1.34 0.97 -6.49
C VAL A 82 2.53 1.42 -5.65
N THR A 83 2.24 2.16 -4.59
CA THR A 83 3.25 2.57 -3.62
C THR A 83 3.47 1.46 -2.60
N LEU A 84 4.73 1.11 -2.38
CA LEU A 84 5.15 0.19 -1.31
C LEU A 84 5.89 0.98 -0.25
N GLU A 85 5.57 0.74 1.01
CA GLU A 85 6.17 1.45 2.14
C GLU A 85 7.06 0.50 2.94
N THR A 86 8.29 0.96 3.23
CA THR A 86 9.23 0.25 4.10
C THR A 86 10.13 1.23 4.84
N GLU A 87 10.41 0.92 6.11
CA GLU A 87 11.21 1.79 6.98
C GLU A 87 12.71 1.69 6.69
N CYS A 88 13.17 0.54 6.18
CA CYS A 88 14.56 0.29 5.87
C CYS A 88 14.71 -0.71 4.72
N ALA A 89 15.90 -0.79 4.13
CA ALA A 89 16.14 -1.62 2.94
C ALA A 89 15.79 -3.12 3.12
N ASN A 90 15.90 -3.63 4.36
CA ASN A 90 15.66 -5.03 4.70
C ASN A 90 14.45 -5.20 5.66
N CYS A 91 13.70 -4.13 5.90
CA CYS A 91 12.52 -4.17 6.75
C CYS A 91 11.34 -4.76 5.98
N THR A 92 10.39 -5.33 6.71
CA THR A 92 9.10 -5.76 6.14
C THR A 92 8.52 -4.66 5.26
N ILE A 93 8.11 -5.03 4.05
CA ILE A 93 7.43 -4.13 3.12
C ILE A 93 5.94 -4.29 3.36
N SER A 94 5.28 -3.17 3.70
CA SER A 94 3.83 -3.09 3.70
C SER A 94 3.36 -2.96 2.25
N SER A 95 2.49 -3.88 1.84
CA SER A 95 1.98 -3.97 0.47
C SER A 95 0.46 -4.12 0.49
N PRO A 96 -0.27 -3.67 -0.55
CA PRO A 96 -1.71 -3.90 -0.68
C PRO A 96 -2.14 -5.37 -0.59
N ILE A 97 -1.21 -6.31 -0.83
CA ILE A 97 -1.45 -7.77 -0.76
C ILE A 97 -0.89 -8.42 0.51
N GLY A 98 -0.61 -7.61 1.54
CA GLY A 98 -0.12 -8.01 2.85
C GLY A 98 1.39 -7.83 3.03
N ASP A 99 1.84 -7.98 4.28
CA ASP A 99 3.24 -7.79 4.67
C ASP A 99 4.15 -8.88 4.07
N ARG A 100 5.33 -8.45 3.59
CA ARG A 100 6.31 -9.33 2.94
C ARG A 100 7.73 -9.06 3.44
N PRO A 101 8.62 -10.07 3.39
CA PRO A 101 10.04 -9.88 3.70
C PRO A 101 10.61 -8.74 2.86
N GLY A 102 11.43 -7.91 3.50
CA GLY A 102 12.08 -6.78 2.85
C GLY A 102 13.06 -7.16 1.76
N GLY A 103 13.43 -6.18 0.94
CA GLY A 103 14.45 -6.33 -0.07
C GLY A 103 14.51 -5.11 -0.98
N ILE A 104 15.72 -4.78 -1.44
CA ILE A 104 15.98 -3.63 -2.32
C ILE A 104 15.34 -3.80 -3.71
N ASN A 105 15.39 -5.04 -4.22
CA ASN A 105 14.69 -5.48 -5.43
C ASN A 105 13.90 -6.73 -5.06
N GLY A 106 12.74 -6.91 -5.67
CA GLY A 106 11.99 -8.13 -5.45
C GLY A 106 10.69 -8.18 -6.21
N SER A 107 10.03 -9.31 -6.02
CA SER A 107 8.71 -9.56 -6.53
C SER A 107 7.92 -10.38 -5.52
N VAL A 108 6.61 -10.15 -5.49
CA VAL A 108 5.68 -10.99 -4.74
C VAL A 108 4.49 -11.30 -5.61
N SER A 109 4.03 -12.54 -5.53
CA SER A 109 2.79 -12.99 -6.16
C SER A 109 1.85 -13.52 -5.09
N HIS A 110 0.61 -13.04 -5.09
CA HIS A 110 -0.45 -13.51 -4.20
C HIS A 110 -1.81 -13.36 -4.89
N ASN A 111 -2.64 -14.40 -4.84
CA ASN A 111 -3.98 -14.41 -5.46
C ASN A 111 -4.01 -13.84 -6.89
N LEU A 112 -3.12 -14.32 -7.77
CA LEU A 112 -3.04 -13.94 -9.19
C LEU A 112 -2.58 -12.49 -9.45
N VAL A 113 -2.18 -11.76 -8.39
CA VAL A 113 -1.59 -10.43 -8.47
C VAL A 113 -0.10 -10.55 -8.25
N THR A 114 0.68 -9.92 -9.11
CA THR A 114 2.14 -9.86 -9.01
C THR A 114 2.58 -8.42 -8.93
N ILE A 115 3.39 -8.13 -7.91
CA ILE A 115 3.99 -6.82 -7.67
C ILE A 115 5.50 -6.98 -7.82
N VAL A 116 6.12 -6.04 -8.52
CA VAL A 116 7.57 -5.98 -8.72
C VAL A 116 8.08 -4.62 -8.28
N TRP A 117 9.23 -4.59 -7.61
CA TRP A 117 9.87 -3.34 -7.19
C TRP A 117 11.38 -3.40 -7.45
N LYS A 118 11.93 -2.22 -7.74
CA LYS A 118 13.36 -2.04 -8.02
C LYS A 118 13.92 -0.88 -7.22
N ALA A 119 15.19 -0.98 -6.87
CA ALA A 119 15.97 0.04 -6.18
C ALA A 119 15.92 1.39 -6.90
N SER A 120 15.92 1.35 -8.23
CA SER A 120 15.88 2.54 -9.09
C SER A 120 14.56 3.30 -9.00
N LEU A 121 13.49 2.65 -8.56
CA LEU A 121 12.17 3.24 -8.36
C LEU A 121 11.95 3.68 -6.91
N ARG A 122 12.94 3.47 -6.03
CA ARG A 122 12.83 3.80 -4.63
C ARG A 122 12.96 5.31 -4.46
N GLU A 123 11.89 5.91 -3.98
CA GLU A 123 11.93 7.27 -3.45
C GLU A 123 12.33 7.21 -1.98
N VAL A 124 13.43 7.87 -1.62
CA VAL A 124 13.80 8.05 -0.22
C VAL A 124 12.97 9.21 0.31
N GLN A 125 11.86 8.89 0.96
CA GLN A 125 11.16 9.91 1.74
C GLN A 125 12.02 10.25 2.96
N GLN A 126 12.32 11.54 3.13
CA GLN A 126 12.97 11.99 4.36
C GLN A 126 12.06 11.64 5.54
N CYS A 127 12.67 11.18 6.63
CA CYS A 127 11.97 10.88 7.87
C CYS A 127 11.03 12.04 8.22
N LYS A 128 9.73 11.74 8.30
CA LYS A 128 8.69 12.75 8.55
C LYS A 128 7.91 12.34 9.78
N LEU A 129 7.85 13.25 10.75
CA LEU A 129 6.97 13.09 11.89
C LEU A 129 5.55 13.46 11.49
N ARG A 130 4.59 12.59 11.80
CA ARG A 130 3.16 12.87 11.66
C ARG A 130 2.59 13.19 13.03
N LEU A 131 1.91 14.33 13.16
CA LEU A 131 1.13 14.62 14.34
C LEU A 131 -0.05 13.64 14.39
N VAL A 132 -0.09 12.81 15.42
CA VAL A 132 -1.19 11.86 15.63
C VAL A 132 -2.30 12.51 16.44
N GLU A 133 -1.95 13.18 17.54
CA GLU A 133 -2.90 13.78 18.47
C GLU A 133 -2.23 14.94 19.23
N THR A 134 -3.04 15.86 19.78
CA THR A 134 -2.59 16.92 20.70
C THR A 134 -3.54 17.01 21.89
N GLY A 135 -3.03 17.27 23.09
CA GLY A 135 -3.87 17.41 24.28
C GLY A 135 -3.13 18.01 25.46
N ILE A 136 -3.86 18.18 26.55
CA ILE A 136 -3.34 18.64 27.85
C ILE A 136 -3.34 17.45 28.79
N ALA A 137 -2.24 17.27 29.52
CA ALA A 137 -2.07 16.15 30.41
C ALA A 137 -1.46 16.58 31.75
N GLN A 138 -1.87 15.90 32.82
CA GLN A 138 -1.22 15.97 34.11
C GLN A 138 0.03 15.07 34.11
N ARG A 139 1.14 15.58 34.65
CA ARG A 139 2.42 14.88 34.77
C ARG A 139 2.55 14.28 36.16
N TYR A 140 2.93 12.99 36.22
CA TYR A 140 3.19 12.27 37.45
C TYR A 140 4.61 11.70 37.45
N LEU A 141 5.29 11.87 38.58
CA LEU A 141 6.58 11.23 38.84
C LEU A 141 6.36 9.74 39.13
N THR A 142 7.28 8.90 38.67
CA THR A 142 7.28 7.47 39.02
C THR A 142 8.39 7.15 40.02
N ASN A 143 8.43 5.91 40.51
CA ASN A 143 9.51 5.43 41.37
C ASN A 143 10.86 5.34 40.63
N ASN A 144 10.85 5.28 39.30
CA ASN A 144 12.05 5.33 38.47
C ASN A 144 12.23 6.75 37.91
N SER A 145 13.32 7.41 38.27
CA SER A 145 13.64 8.78 37.79
C SER A 145 13.85 8.89 36.28
N GLU A 146 14.08 7.77 35.60
CA GLU A 146 14.19 7.72 34.14
C GLU A 146 12.82 7.67 33.45
N ILE A 147 11.73 7.49 34.20
CA ILE A 147 10.38 7.29 33.67
C ILE A 147 9.40 8.26 34.32
N GLU A 148 8.63 8.93 33.49
CA GLU A 148 7.52 9.77 33.92
C GLU A 148 6.22 9.33 33.24
N ARG A 149 5.10 9.69 33.84
CA ARG A 149 3.77 9.33 33.33
C ARG A 149 2.97 10.59 33.04
N ILE A 150 2.22 10.60 31.94
CA ILE A 150 1.25 11.64 31.64
C ILE A 150 -0.14 11.02 31.49
N ARG A 151 -1.16 11.68 32.03
CA ARG A 151 -2.56 11.32 31.86
C ARG A 151 -3.34 12.49 31.29
N GLY A 152 -4.07 12.25 30.21
CA GLY A 152 -4.97 13.24 29.61
C GLY A 152 -5.99 13.76 30.62
N VAL A 153 -6.34 15.03 30.49
CA VAL A 153 -7.35 15.68 31.34
C VAL A 153 -8.74 15.51 30.70
N GLU A 154 -9.78 15.41 31.54
CA GLU A 154 -11.19 15.32 31.14
C GLU A 154 -11.51 14.20 30.12
N GLN A 155 -11.73 14.55 28.85
CA GLN A 155 -12.25 13.66 27.79
C GLN A 155 -11.14 12.91 27.03
N GLN A 156 -9.87 13.18 27.35
CA GLN A 156 -8.72 12.58 26.68
C GLN A 156 -8.29 11.30 27.41
N GLN A 157 -8.60 10.13 26.84
CA GLN A 157 -8.31 8.81 27.44
C GLN A 157 -6.89 8.28 27.17
N PHE A 158 -5.89 9.15 27.07
CA PHE A 158 -4.51 8.69 26.89
C PHE A 158 -3.74 8.71 28.21
N ASP A 159 -3.01 7.63 28.48
CA ASP A 159 -2.19 7.47 29.67
C ASP A 159 -0.89 6.76 29.29
N PHE A 160 0.21 7.52 29.26
CA PHE A 160 1.49 7.07 28.73
C PHE A 160 2.61 7.18 29.77
N GLY A 161 3.40 6.12 29.89
CA GLY A 161 4.74 6.20 30.45
C GLY A 161 5.74 6.59 29.37
N TYR A 162 6.68 7.49 29.67
CA TYR A 162 7.73 7.90 28.72
C TYR A 162 9.07 8.06 29.41
N ASN A 163 10.15 7.88 28.65
CA ASN A 163 11.51 8.07 29.14
C ASN A 163 11.83 9.57 29.26
N THR A 164 12.42 10.00 30.38
CA THR A 164 12.79 11.40 30.64
C THR A 164 13.93 11.90 29.76
N THR A 165 14.66 11.01 29.08
CA THR A 165 15.75 11.36 28.16
C THR A 165 15.21 11.90 26.83
N ASN A 166 15.71 13.05 26.40
CA ASN A 166 15.37 13.60 25.08
C ASN A 166 16.08 12.80 23.98
N LYS A 167 15.32 12.38 22.97
CA LYS A 167 15.87 11.77 21.75
C LYS A 167 15.62 12.67 20.54
N LYS A 168 16.56 12.63 19.60
CA LYS A 168 16.40 13.26 18.28
C LYS A 168 15.73 12.26 17.34
N TYR A 169 14.76 12.74 16.58
CA TYR A 169 14.12 11.99 15.51
C TYR A 169 14.17 12.81 14.22
N CYS A 170 14.23 12.12 13.09
CA CYS A 170 14.16 12.71 11.75
C CYS A 170 15.11 13.90 11.49
N ASN A 171 16.36 13.85 11.98
CA ASN A 171 17.34 14.95 11.86
C ASN A 171 16.83 16.32 12.34
N SER A 172 15.78 16.36 13.18
CA SER A 172 15.26 17.61 13.72
C SER A 172 16.34 18.32 14.54
N SER A 173 16.50 19.61 14.30
CA SER A 173 17.33 20.52 15.10
C SER A 173 16.79 20.66 16.53
N GLU A 174 15.50 20.39 16.74
CA GLU A 174 14.83 20.45 18.04
C GLU A 174 15.01 19.14 18.82
N LYS A 175 15.81 19.19 19.89
CA LYS A 175 16.08 18.07 20.81
C LYS A 175 15.01 17.91 21.90
N SER A 176 13.73 17.72 21.57
CA SER A 176 12.67 17.73 22.62
C SER A 176 11.60 16.64 22.51
N TYR A 177 11.90 15.52 21.86
CA TYR A 177 10.98 14.38 21.85
C TYR A 177 11.32 13.35 22.94
N LYS A 178 10.27 12.82 23.59
CA LYS A 178 10.32 11.74 24.57
C LYS A 178 9.78 10.45 23.94
N GLN A 179 10.41 9.30 24.22
CA GLN A 179 9.93 8.00 23.72
C GLN A 179 8.86 7.44 24.65
N VAL A 180 7.73 7.00 24.09
CA VAL A 180 6.68 6.30 24.84
C VAL A 180 7.12 4.85 25.11
N ILE A 181 6.93 4.40 26.33
CA ILE A 181 7.31 3.05 26.76
C ILE A 181 6.34 2.04 26.15
N GLY A 182 6.89 0.97 25.57
CA GLY A 182 6.10 -0.08 24.92
C GLY A 182 5.57 0.29 23.53
N MET A 183 5.93 1.47 23.01
CA MET A 183 5.50 1.93 21.68
C MET A 183 6.68 2.52 20.90
N ASP A 184 7.33 1.71 20.05
CA ASP A 184 8.57 2.08 19.39
C ASP A 184 8.47 3.27 18.43
N LYS A 185 7.27 3.50 17.87
CA LYS A 185 7.02 4.53 16.85
C LYS A 185 6.27 5.75 17.40
N VAL A 186 5.92 5.75 18.68
CA VAL A 186 5.18 6.85 19.31
C VAL A 186 6.13 7.69 20.15
N ILE A 187 6.14 8.98 19.86
CA ILE A 187 6.96 9.96 20.56
C ILE A 187 6.10 11.13 21.02
N LEU A 188 6.50 11.76 22.12
CA LEU A 188 5.80 12.90 22.71
C LEU A 188 6.66 14.14 22.58
N ARG A 189 6.05 15.26 22.22
CA ARG A 189 6.61 16.60 22.40
C ARG A 189 5.83 17.28 23.52
N LEU A 190 6.51 17.60 24.61
CA LEU A 190 5.89 18.19 25.79
C LEU A 190 6.26 19.67 25.88
N HIS A 191 5.28 20.51 26.17
CA HIS A 191 5.48 21.92 26.52
C HIS A 191 4.91 22.13 27.91
N SER A 192 5.70 22.72 28.81
CA SER A 192 5.21 23.08 30.13
C SER A 192 4.30 24.29 29.98
N LEU A 193 3.05 24.17 30.46
CA LEU A 193 2.21 25.32 30.71
C LEU A 193 2.62 25.86 32.08
N THR A 194 3.16 27.07 32.14
CA THR A 194 3.41 27.73 33.42
C THR A 194 2.08 28.17 34.00
N ASP A 195 1.75 27.71 35.21
CA ASP A 195 0.63 28.23 35.98
C ASP A 195 0.90 29.71 36.28
N THR A 196 0.28 30.61 35.51
CA THR A 196 0.07 31.97 35.97
C THR A 196 -1.02 31.91 37.06
N ASN A 197 -0.57 32.08 38.29
CA ASN A 197 -1.34 32.37 39.52
C ASN A 197 -1.90 31.17 40.30
N CYS A 198 -1.02 30.54 41.08
CA CYS A 198 -1.37 30.18 42.45
C CYS A 198 -0.72 31.22 43.40
N SER A 199 -1.33 32.40 43.48
CA SER A 199 -1.14 33.28 44.64
C SER A 199 -2.07 32.79 45.74
N SER A 200 -1.46 32.26 46.79
CA SER A 200 -2.07 31.94 48.08
C SER A 200 -2.69 33.19 48.71
N GLU A 201 -3.98 33.10 49.07
CA GLU A 201 -4.57 33.77 50.24
C GLU A 201 -5.18 32.71 51.15
#